data_AF-A0A843BK89-F1
#
_entry.id   AF-A0A843BK89-F1
#
_cell.length_a   1.000
_cell.length_b   1.000
_cell.length_c   1.000
_cell.angle_alpha   90.00
_cell.angle_beta   90.00
_cell.angle_gamma   90.00
#
_symmetry.space_group_name_H-M   'P 1'
#
loop_
_entity.id
_entity.type
_entity.pdbx_description
1 polymer ?
#
loop_
_entity_poly.entity_id
_entity_poly.type
_entity_poly.pdbx_seq_one_letter_code
_entity_poly.pdbx_strand_id
1 'polypeptide(L)'
;MIQVTAAKIRGYGPWTLTLGHDREHRLQTLQASLYAEAQRLFSERDCLVFSNRHDEYVIVSNGLNEDGHRRIRDELEERFGVDLQMHVGRGPTPAAADSAAHRARLRDVPVLGEAGGDDITILHMDVNDLTSRVRDVPPYGVSVLMLELHLMMARHFAALQSLSFFMGGDNFMVLAGEEGRNGVRAFLDVAAGDLGLCLNCGVGRASTGRGAAMRATRSLDTIREIRDAGSGPKPDIYEADCC
;
A
#
# COMPACT_ATOMS: atom_id res chain seq x y z
N MET A 1 1.68 18.44 0.28
CA MET A 1 2.64 17.35 0.03
C MET A 1 2.24 16.11 0.79
N ILE A 2 2.43 14.93 0.21
CA ILE A 2 2.25 13.65 0.89
C ILE A 2 3.48 13.32 1.75
N GLN A 3 3.26 12.64 2.89
CA GLN A 3 4.29 12.10 3.77
C GLN A 3 4.32 10.57 3.69
N VAL A 4 5.50 10.04 3.37
CA VAL A 4 5.79 8.60 3.34
C VAL A 4 6.92 8.31 4.30
N THR A 5 6.77 7.26 5.12
CA THR A 5 7.86 6.72 5.94
C THR A 5 8.31 5.40 5.34
N ALA A 6 9.61 5.31 5.00
CA ALA A 6 10.26 4.06 4.67
C ALA A 6 10.84 3.46 5.96
N ALA A 7 10.35 2.28 6.34
CA ALA A 7 10.78 1.58 7.55
C ALA A 7 11.48 0.27 7.19
N LYS A 8 12.63 -0.02 7.82
CA LYS A 8 13.40 -1.24 7.57
C LYS A 8 14.08 -1.76 8.82
N ILE A 9 14.09 -3.09 9.01
CA ILE A 9 14.82 -3.71 10.12
C ILE A 9 16.33 -3.48 9.96
N ARG A 10 16.97 -2.86 10.96
CA ARG A 10 18.42 -2.62 10.97
C ARG A 10 19.16 -3.95 10.96
N GLY A 11 20.12 -4.09 10.04
CA GLY A 11 21.03 -5.24 10.02
C GLY A 11 20.34 -6.60 9.78
N TYR A 12 19.13 -6.62 9.21
CA TYR A 12 18.32 -7.83 9.05
C TYR A 12 19.08 -8.97 8.35
N GLY A 13 19.69 -8.71 7.20
CA GLY A 13 20.46 -9.70 6.44
C GLY A 13 21.55 -10.39 7.27
N PRO A 14 22.55 -9.64 7.79
CA PRO A 14 23.58 -10.19 8.67
C PRO A 14 23.02 -10.92 9.90
N TRP A 15 21.99 -10.38 10.55
CA TRP A 15 21.36 -11.00 11.72
C TRP A 15 20.73 -12.35 11.37
N THR A 16 20.02 -12.46 10.25
CA THR A 16 19.37 -13.73 9.84
C THR A 16 20.38 -14.88 9.72
N LEU A 17 21.60 -14.61 9.26
CA LEU A 17 22.64 -15.63 9.11
C LEU A 17 23.09 -16.24 10.44
N THR A 18 22.90 -15.53 11.56
CA THR A 18 23.26 -16.00 12.91
C THR A 18 22.28 -17.04 13.47
N LEU A 19 21.09 -17.21 12.87
CA LEU A 19 20.03 -18.07 13.38
C LEU A 19 20.14 -19.55 12.95
N GLY A 20 21.22 -19.92 12.25
CA GLY A 20 21.41 -21.26 11.70
C GLY A 20 20.61 -21.51 10.41
N HIS A 21 20.57 -22.76 9.94
CA HIS A 21 19.98 -23.13 8.65
C HIS A 21 18.46 -23.31 8.69
N ASP A 22 17.89 -23.74 9.82
CA ASP A 22 16.44 -23.91 10.03
C ASP A 22 15.77 -22.61 10.54
N ARG A 23 16.08 -21.50 9.87
CA ARG A 23 15.63 -20.16 10.29
C ARG A 23 14.39 -19.66 9.56
N GLU A 24 14.12 -20.16 8.36
CA GLU A 24 13.15 -19.51 7.44
C GLU A 24 11.74 -19.46 8.05
N HIS A 25 11.26 -20.56 8.62
CA HIS A 25 9.94 -20.57 9.25
C HIS A 25 9.82 -19.55 10.40
N ARG A 26 10.90 -19.37 11.18
CA ARG A 26 10.98 -18.38 12.28
C ARG A 26 10.98 -16.96 11.74
N LEU A 27 11.69 -16.72 10.63
CA LEU A 27 11.71 -15.42 9.96
C LEU A 27 10.34 -15.07 9.39
N GLN A 28 9.64 -16.03 8.77
CA GLN A 28 8.28 -15.85 8.27
C GLN A 28 7.30 -15.52 9.42
N THR A 29 7.40 -16.22 10.56
CA THR A 29 6.61 -15.88 11.76
C THR A 29 6.91 -14.47 12.26
N LEU A 30 8.19 -14.12 12.43
CA LEU A 30 8.60 -12.78 12.88
C LEU A 30 8.07 -11.69 11.94
N GLN A 31 8.29 -11.82 10.63
CA GLN A 31 7.87 -10.84 9.63
C GLN A 31 6.36 -10.64 9.65
N ALA A 32 5.58 -11.73 9.74
CA ALA A 32 4.13 -11.66 9.81
C ALA A 32 3.64 -10.99 11.11
N SER A 33 4.20 -11.37 12.26
CA SER A 33 3.83 -10.77 13.55
C SER A 33 4.24 -9.31 13.66
N LEU A 34 5.43 -8.95 13.15
CA LEU A 34 5.89 -7.56 13.10
C LEU A 34 5.00 -6.70 12.20
N TYR A 35 4.61 -7.22 11.02
CA TYR A 35 3.70 -6.51 10.12
C TYR A 35 2.31 -6.31 10.74
N ALA A 36 1.77 -7.33 11.41
CA ALA A 36 0.50 -7.23 12.12
C ALA A 36 0.53 -6.15 13.22
N GLU A 37 1.63 -6.09 13.97
CA GLU A 37 1.77 -5.09 15.02
C GLU A 37 2.01 -3.68 14.47
N ALA A 38 2.83 -3.55 13.41
CA ALA A 38 3.02 -2.29 12.71
C ALA A 38 1.68 -1.76 12.18
N GLN A 39 0.85 -2.63 11.58
CA GLN A 39 -0.50 -2.26 11.14
C GLN A 39 -1.33 -1.71 12.29
N ARG A 40 -1.35 -2.36 13.46
CA ARG A 40 -2.09 -1.89 14.64
C ARG A 40 -1.62 -0.50 15.08
N LEU A 41 -0.33 -0.35 15.36
CA LEU A 41 0.25 0.85 15.94
C LEU A 41 0.14 2.08 15.04
N PHE A 42 0.37 1.92 13.74
CA PHE A 42 0.21 3.00 12.78
C PHE A 42 -1.28 3.31 12.52
N SER A 43 -2.16 2.30 12.48
CA SER A 43 -3.60 2.52 12.29
C SER A 43 -4.24 3.30 13.44
N GLU A 44 -3.79 3.10 14.68
CA GLU A 44 -4.21 3.90 15.86
C GLU A 44 -3.86 5.40 15.74
N ARG A 45 -3.03 5.76 14.75
CA ARG A 45 -2.60 7.12 14.44
C ARG A 45 -3.02 7.55 13.02
N ASP A 46 -4.08 6.93 12.50
CA ASP A 46 -4.64 7.17 11.16
C ASP A 46 -3.67 6.97 9.97
N CYS A 47 -2.55 6.29 10.20
CA CYS A 47 -1.56 5.94 9.19
C CYS A 47 -1.90 4.60 8.52
N LEU A 48 -1.41 4.40 7.31
CA LEU A 48 -1.62 3.16 6.54
C LEU A 48 -0.29 2.50 6.21
N VAL A 49 -0.13 1.23 6.55
CA VAL A 49 1.11 0.46 6.32
C VAL A 49 0.92 -0.46 5.12
N PHE A 50 1.91 -0.51 4.24
CA PHE A 50 2.02 -1.52 3.19
C PHE A 50 3.27 -2.37 3.43
N SER A 51 3.11 -3.69 3.30
CA SER A 51 4.27 -4.57 3.22
C SER A 51 4.99 -4.32 1.90
N ASN A 52 6.29 -4.01 1.95
CA ASN A 52 7.10 -3.89 0.75
C ASN A 52 7.80 -5.23 0.47
N ARG A 53 8.88 -5.52 1.21
CA ARG A 53 9.67 -6.76 1.08
C ARG A 53 9.71 -7.57 2.37
N HIS A 54 8.65 -7.44 3.18
CA HIS A 54 8.48 -8.01 4.51
C HIS A 54 9.42 -7.43 5.59
N ASP A 55 10.73 -7.39 5.36
CA ASP A 55 11.70 -6.72 6.25
C ASP A 55 11.68 -5.18 6.14
N GLU A 56 10.87 -4.69 5.20
CA GLU A 56 10.71 -3.30 4.85
C GLU A 56 9.22 -2.97 4.63
N TYR A 57 8.82 -1.80 5.13
CA TYR A 57 7.46 -1.28 5.04
C TYR A 57 7.46 0.12 4.41
N VAL A 58 6.41 0.41 3.66
CA VAL A 58 6.08 1.77 3.21
C VAL A 58 4.85 2.21 3.98
N ILE A 59 4.95 3.32 4.72
CA ILE A 59 3.85 3.84 5.54
C ILE A 59 3.40 5.19 5.00
N VAL A 60 2.11 5.33 4.73
CA VAL A 60 1.46 6.63 4.54
C VAL A 60 1.24 7.25 5.90
N SER A 61 2.09 8.22 6.25
CA SER A 61 2.23 8.71 7.63
C SER A 61 1.82 10.17 7.80
N ASN A 62 1.02 10.75 6.88
CA ASN A 62 0.52 12.12 7.00
C ASN A 62 -0.04 12.38 8.42
N GLY A 63 0.43 13.46 9.04
CA GLY A 63 0.03 13.85 10.40
C GLY A 63 0.84 13.22 11.53
N LEU A 64 1.64 12.17 11.28
CA LEU A 64 2.48 11.55 12.30
C LEU A 64 3.81 12.30 12.45
N ASN A 65 4.07 12.80 13.66
CA ASN A 65 5.28 13.53 14.01
C ASN A 65 6.43 12.61 14.50
N GLU A 66 7.56 13.20 14.85
CA GLU A 66 8.74 12.48 15.37
C GLU A 66 8.43 11.62 16.58
N ASP A 67 7.82 12.23 17.61
CA ASP A 67 7.51 11.56 18.86
C ASP A 67 6.58 10.37 18.64
N GLY A 68 5.66 10.49 17.68
CA GLY A 68 4.79 9.41 17.24
C GLY A 68 5.57 8.23 16.64
N HIS A 69 6.49 8.50 15.72
CA HIS A 69 7.37 7.49 15.13
C HIS A 69 8.27 6.84 16.19
N ARG A 70 8.87 7.64 17.08
CA ARG A 70 9.75 7.16 18.15
C ARG A 70 9.03 6.18 19.07
N ARG A 71 7.83 6.53 19.54
CA ARG A 71 7.03 5.63 20.41
C ARG A 71 6.70 4.31 19.71
N ILE A 72 6.30 4.34 18.44
CA ILE A 72 6.00 3.12 17.68
C ILE A 72 7.26 2.26 17.52
N ARG A 73 8.41 2.87 17.17
CA ARG A 73 9.68 2.15 17.07
C ARG A 73 10.05 1.49 18.39
N ASP A 74 10.01 2.24 19.50
CA ASP A 74 10.40 1.74 20.81
C ASP A 74 9.51 0.56 21.26
N GLU A 75 8.20 0.62 20.98
CA GLU A 75 7.27 -0.48 21.27
C GLU A 75 7.52 -1.71 20.39
N LEU A 76 7.84 -1.53 19.11
CA LEU A 76 8.19 -2.65 18.23
C LEU A 76 9.53 -3.28 18.63
N GLU A 77 10.51 -2.48 19.02
CA GLU A 77 11.81 -2.97 19.51
C GLU A 77 11.65 -3.76 20.81
N GLU A 78 10.86 -3.26 21.77
CA GLU A 78 10.57 -3.97 23.02
C GLU A 78 9.90 -5.33 22.79
N ARG A 79 8.94 -5.40 21.86
CA ARG A 79 8.16 -6.63 21.61
C ARG A 79 8.90 -7.66 20.76
N PHE A 80 9.70 -7.23 19.80
CA PHE A 80 10.28 -8.13 18.79
C PHE A 80 11.81 -8.24 18.86
N GLY A 81 12.48 -7.39 19.63
CA GLY A 81 13.94 -7.36 19.72
C GLY A 81 14.62 -6.95 18.41
N VAL A 82 13.93 -6.15 17.57
CA VAL A 82 14.44 -5.64 16.30
C VAL A 82 14.36 -4.11 16.26
N ASP A 83 15.42 -3.45 15.79
CA ASP A 83 15.41 -2.01 15.55
C ASP A 83 14.80 -1.73 14.16
N LEU A 84 13.59 -1.17 14.13
CA LEU A 84 12.93 -0.75 12.90
C LEU A 84 13.31 0.70 12.59
N GLN A 85 14.31 0.88 11.72
CA GLN A 85 14.74 2.22 11.30
C GLN A 85 13.67 2.87 10.44
N MET A 86 13.24 4.08 10.79
CA MET A 86 12.22 4.83 10.07
C MET A 86 12.78 6.12 9.50
N HIS A 87 12.55 6.34 8.20
CA HIS A 87 12.97 7.55 7.50
C HIS A 87 11.78 8.16 6.79
N VAL A 88 11.49 9.41 7.10
CA VAL A 88 10.34 10.12 6.55
C VAL A 88 10.76 10.89 5.30
N GLY A 89 9.89 10.93 4.32
CA GLY A 89 10.04 11.71 3.11
C GLY A 89 8.75 12.44 2.79
N ARG A 90 8.88 13.64 2.23
CA ARG A 90 7.75 14.44 1.77
C ARG A 90 7.97 14.88 0.34
N GLY A 91 6.89 14.92 -0.43
CA GLY A 91 6.94 15.32 -1.82
C GLY A 91 5.57 15.67 -2.40
N PRO A 92 5.56 16.30 -3.58
CA PRO A 92 4.32 16.58 -4.31
C PRO A 92 3.65 15.32 -4.87
N THR A 93 4.41 14.22 -5.03
CA THR A 93 3.92 12.92 -5.48
C THR A 93 4.36 11.80 -4.53
N PRO A 94 3.67 10.66 -4.52
CA PRO A 94 4.09 9.46 -3.77
C PRO A 94 5.54 9.04 -4.07
N ALA A 95 5.93 8.99 -5.35
CA ALA A 95 7.30 8.63 -5.75
C ALA A 95 8.35 9.65 -5.29
N ALA A 96 8.01 10.95 -5.29
CA ALA A 96 8.91 12.00 -4.79
C ALA A 96 9.09 11.91 -3.27
N ALA A 97 8.03 11.58 -2.53
CA ALA A 97 8.08 11.36 -1.08
C ALA A 97 8.92 10.13 -0.73
N ASP A 98 8.72 9.00 -1.42
CA ASP A 98 9.55 7.80 -1.26
C ASP A 98 11.04 8.09 -1.56
N SER A 99 11.32 8.78 -2.67
CA SER A 99 12.68 9.22 -3.01
C SER A 99 13.30 10.12 -1.94
N ALA A 100 12.49 10.98 -1.30
CA ALA A 100 12.95 11.81 -0.19
C ALA A 100 13.26 10.98 1.06
N ALA A 101 12.43 9.99 1.39
CA ALA A 101 12.66 9.05 2.49
C ALA A 101 13.95 8.25 2.26
N HIS A 102 14.21 7.82 1.03
CA HIS A 102 15.45 7.17 0.65
C HIS A 102 16.68 8.07 0.86
N ARG A 103 16.61 9.35 0.44
CA ARG A 103 17.70 10.31 0.66
C ARG A 103 17.95 10.58 2.14
N ALA A 104 16.89 10.65 2.96
CA ALA A 104 17.00 10.76 4.41
C ALA A 104 17.77 9.58 5.00
N ARG A 105 17.43 8.36 4.57
CA ARG A 105 18.14 7.13 4.94
C ARG A 105 19.62 7.15 4.60
N LEU A 106 20.00 7.64 3.42
CA LEU A 106 21.42 7.72 3.03
C LEU A 106 22.24 8.67 3.91
N ARG A 107 21.58 9.62 4.59
CA ARG A 107 22.24 10.60 5.48
C ARG A 107 22.10 10.23 6.96
N ASP A 108 21.35 9.18 7.28
CA ASP A 108 20.94 8.81 8.65
C ASP A 108 20.32 10.00 9.41
N VAL A 109 19.62 10.88 8.70
CA VAL A 109 18.92 12.03 9.28
C VAL A 109 17.44 11.69 9.40
N PRO A 110 16.84 11.78 10.59
CA PRO A 110 15.39 11.73 10.71
C PRO A 110 14.83 13.01 10.10
N VAL A 111 14.31 12.94 8.87
CA VAL A 111 13.67 14.11 8.25
C VAL A 111 12.35 14.32 8.96
N LEU A 112 12.20 15.47 9.63
CA LEU A 112 11.04 15.80 10.43
C LEU A 112 10.67 17.25 10.18
N GLY A 113 9.39 17.48 9.89
CA GLY A 113 8.78 18.79 9.70
C GLY A 113 7.38 18.79 10.30
N GLU A 114 6.71 19.94 10.32
CA GLU A 114 5.38 20.08 10.94
C GLU A 114 4.37 19.07 10.37
N ALA A 115 3.60 18.42 11.24
CA ALA A 115 2.55 17.49 10.84
C ALA A 115 1.50 18.23 9.99
N GLY A 116 1.43 17.90 8.69
CA GLY A 116 0.53 18.55 7.75
C GLY A 116 0.89 18.22 6.31
N GLY A 117 -0.13 17.99 5.49
CA GLY A 117 0.03 17.61 4.09
C GLY A 117 -1.31 17.66 3.35
N ASP A 118 -1.24 17.79 2.03
CA ASP A 118 -2.39 17.74 1.14
C ASP A 118 -3.12 16.39 1.28
N ASP A 119 -4.34 16.34 0.76
CA ASP A 119 -5.11 15.11 0.72
C ASP A 119 -4.32 13.99 0.02
N ILE A 120 -4.34 12.83 0.66
CA ILE A 120 -3.87 11.56 0.13
C ILE A 120 -4.94 11.00 -0.78
N THR A 121 -4.55 10.52 -1.96
CA THR A 121 -5.40 9.71 -2.83
C THR A 121 -4.98 8.24 -2.75
N ILE A 122 -5.92 7.37 -2.38
CA ILE A 122 -5.79 5.92 -2.50
C ILE A 122 -6.75 5.45 -3.59
N LEU A 123 -6.22 4.66 -4.53
CA LEU A 123 -7.00 3.87 -5.47
C LEU A 123 -7.08 2.46 -4.91
N HIS A 124 -8.27 1.97 -4.60
CA HIS A 124 -8.49 0.60 -4.18
C HIS A 124 -9.10 -0.17 -5.35
N MET A 125 -8.37 -1.17 -5.86
CA MET A 125 -8.77 -1.95 -7.02
C MET A 125 -9.00 -3.41 -6.65
N ASP A 126 -10.07 -4.00 -7.20
CA ASP A 126 -10.37 -5.43 -7.10
C ASP A 126 -10.65 -6.02 -8.49
N VAL A 127 -10.46 -7.34 -8.64
CA VAL A 127 -10.75 -8.04 -9.90
C VAL A 127 -12.22 -8.46 -9.92
N ASN A 128 -12.94 -8.08 -10.97
CA ASN A 128 -14.34 -8.43 -11.12
C ASN A 128 -14.52 -9.95 -11.33
N ASP A 129 -15.23 -10.56 -10.38
CA ASP A 129 -15.67 -11.96 -10.44
C ASP A 129 -14.49 -12.93 -10.67
N LEU A 130 -13.38 -12.71 -9.96
CA LEU A 130 -12.19 -13.55 -10.09
C LEU A 130 -12.53 -15.03 -9.89
N THR A 131 -13.34 -15.35 -8.88
CA THR A 131 -13.74 -16.72 -8.54
C THR A 131 -14.34 -17.49 -9.72
N SER A 132 -15.17 -16.84 -10.55
CA SER A 132 -15.74 -17.51 -11.73
C SER A 132 -14.70 -17.67 -12.84
N ARG A 133 -13.85 -16.65 -13.03
CA ARG A 133 -12.82 -16.60 -14.09
C ARG A 133 -11.69 -17.59 -13.89
N VAL A 134 -11.39 -17.95 -12.64
CA VAL A 134 -10.29 -18.85 -12.30
C VAL A 134 -10.74 -20.23 -11.82
N ARG A 135 -12.02 -20.59 -12.02
CA ARG A 135 -12.61 -21.86 -11.55
C ARG A 135 -11.79 -23.09 -11.97
N ASP A 136 -11.30 -23.09 -13.19
CA ASP A 136 -10.54 -24.21 -13.78
C ASP A 136 -9.01 -24.00 -13.69
N VAL A 137 -8.58 -22.94 -12.98
CA VAL A 137 -7.16 -22.61 -12.78
C VAL A 137 -6.69 -23.18 -11.44
N PRO A 138 -5.58 -23.94 -11.39
CA PRO A 138 -5.01 -24.41 -10.13
C PRO A 138 -4.69 -23.26 -9.17
N PRO A 139 -4.71 -23.46 -7.85
CA PRO A 139 -4.49 -22.38 -6.88
C PRO A 139 -3.21 -21.58 -7.12
N TYR A 140 -2.10 -22.24 -7.47
CA TYR A 140 -0.84 -21.56 -7.78
C TYR A 140 -0.90 -20.77 -9.09
N GLY A 141 -1.69 -21.22 -10.07
CA GLY A 141 -1.92 -20.48 -11.32
C GLY A 141 -2.65 -19.15 -11.07
N VAL A 142 -3.55 -19.11 -10.08
CA VAL A 142 -4.17 -17.85 -9.64
C VAL A 142 -3.11 -16.91 -9.05
N SER A 143 -2.17 -17.43 -8.27
CA SER A 143 -1.05 -16.63 -7.76
C SER A 143 -0.18 -16.05 -8.87
N VAL A 144 0.12 -16.83 -9.92
CA VAL A 144 0.87 -16.34 -11.09
C VAL A 144 0.13 -15.18 -11.76
N LEU A 145 -1.17 -15.34 -12.01
CA LEU A 145 -2.00 -14.29 -12.62
C LEU A 145 -2.04 -13.00 -11.77
N MET A 146 -2.18 -13.12 -10.44
CA MET A 146 -2.16 -11.95 -9.55
C MET A 146 -0.78 -11.27 -9.52
N LEU A 147 0.31 -12.04 -9.60
CA LEU A 147 1.67 -11.49 -9.70
C LEU A 147 1.90 -10.75 -11.02
N GLU A 148 1.39 -11.28 -12.14
CA GLU A 148 1.44 -10.62 -13.45
C GLU A 148 0.66 -9.31 -13.45
N LEU A 149 -0.57 -9.32 -12.92
CA LEU A 149 -1.38 -8.11 -12.73
C LEU A 149 -0.67 -7.09 -11.84
N HIS A 150 -0.09 -7.54 -10.72
CA HIS A 150 0.64 -6.65 -9.82
C HIS A 150 1.84 -5.97 -10.51
N LEU A 151 2.61 -6.74 -11.29
CA LEU A 151 3.77 -6.21 -12.02
C LEU A 151 3.34 -5.19 -13.08
N MET A 152 2.27 -5.48 -13.82
CA MET A 152 1.69 -4.55 -14.80
C MET A 152 1.23 -3.25 -14.13
N MET A 153 0.50 -3.37 -13.02
CA MET A 153 0.05 -2.25 -12.20
C MET A 153 1.22 -1.41 -11.69
N ALA A 154 2.22 -2.04 -11.08
CA ALA A 154 3.38 -1.38 -10.53
C ALA A 154 4.15 -0.59 -11.62
N ARG A 155 4.31 -1.16 -12.82
CA ARG A 155 4.96 -0.46 -13.95
C ARG A 155 4.15 0.74 -14.42
N HIS A 156 2.84 0.58 -14.61
CA HIS A 156 1.95 1.65 -15.07
C HIS A 156 1.95 2.83 -14.11
N PHE A 157 1.71 2.57 -12.82
CA PHE A 157 1.57 3.63 -11.82
C PHE A 157 2.91 4.22 -11.38
N ALA A 158 4.02 3.48 -11.44
CA ALA A 158 5.35 4.05 -11.23
C ALA A 158 5.71 5.09 -12.30
N ALA A 159 5.33 4.86 -13.56
CA ALA A 159 5.48 5.86 -14.63
C ALA A 159 4.69 7.15 -14.34
N LEU A 160 3.59 7.04 -13.58
CA LEU A 160 2.73 8.13 -13.12
C LEU A 160 3.05 8.59 -11.68
N GLN A 161 4.30 8.42 -11.24
CA GLN A 161 4.82 8.87 -9.94
C GLN A 161 4.04 8.36 -8.71
N SER A 162 3.41 7.19 -8.84
CA SER A 162 2.55 6.56 -7.84
C SER A 162 3.14 5.22 -7.36
N LEU A 163 2.67 4.70 -6.23
CA LEU A 163 3.17 3.45 -5.62
C LEU A 163 2.05 2.43 -5.52
N SER A 164 2.26 1.20 -6.01
CA SER A 164 1.25 0.13 -6.02
C SER A 164 1.62 -1.01 -5.07
N PHE A 165 0.62 -1.55 -4.37
CA PHE A 165 0.78 -2.59 -3.36
C PHE A 165 -0.29 -3.66 -3.51
N PHE A 166 0.10 -4.92 -3.37
CA PHE A 166 -0.83 -6.05 -3.32
C PHE A 166 -1.33 -6.25 -1.88
N MET A 167 -2.65 -6.38 -1.71
CA MET A 167 -3.28 -6.46 -0.39
C MET A 167 -3.72 -7.88 -0.01
N GLY A 168 -3.60 -8.83 -0.94
CA GLY A 168 -4.05 -10.22 -0.75
C GLY A 168 -5.34 -10.53 -1.51
N GLY A 169 -5.51 -11.80 -1.86
CA GLY A 169 -6.61 -12.25 -2.72
C GLY A 169 -6.50 -11.62 -4.10
N ASP A 170 -7.45 -10.75 -4.42
CA ASP A 170 -7.60 -10.01 -5.67
C ASP A 170 -7.57 -8.49 -5.49
N ASN A 171 -7.17 -8.02 -4.29
CA ASN A 171 -7.20 -6.62 -3.91
C ASN A 171 -5.81 -5.96 -4.05
N PHE A 172 -5.82 -4.73 -4.56
CA PHE A 172 -4.64 -3.89 -4.75
C PHE A 172 -4.93 -2.47 -4.29
N MET A 173 -3.91 -1.80 -3.75
CA MET A 173 -3.98 -0.38 -3.45
C MET A 173 -2.87 0.39 -4.16
N VAL A 174 -3.22 1.55 -4.70
CA VAL A 174 -2.27 2.49 -5.27
C VAL A 174 -2.32 3.79 -4.49
N LEU A 175 -1.18 4.17 -3.93
CA LEU A 175 -0.95 5.50 -3.42
C LEU A 175 -0.66 6.42 -4.61
N ALA A 176 -1.61 7.28 -4.95
CA ALA A 176 -1.62 7.98 -6.23
C ALA A 176 -1.44 9.50 -6.07
N GLY A 177 -0.68 10.08 -7.00
CA GLY A 177 -0.77 11.51 -7.30
C GLY A 177 -1.92 11.80 -8.29
N GLU A 178 -2.01 13.05 -8.75
CA GLU A 178 -3.02 13.46 -9.73
C GLU A 178 -2.92 12.68 -11.05
N GLU A 179 -1.71 12.52 -11.59
CA GLU A 179 -1.47 11.74 -12.82
C GLU A 179 -1.88 10.27 -12.66
N GLY A 180 -1.55 9.65 -11.51
CA GLY A 180 -1.96 8.29 -11.20
C GLY A 180 -3.48 8.14 -11.17
N ARG A 181 -4.20 9.08 -10.52
CA ARG A 181 -5.66 9.09 -10.51
C ARG A 181 -6.26 9.24 -11.92
N ASN A 182 -5.69 10.12 -12.74
CA ASN A 182 -6.14 10.32 -14.12
C ASN A 182 -5.81 9.12 -15.03
N GLY A 183 -4.78 8.34 -14.68
CA GLY A 183 -4.33 7.16 -15.43
C GLY A 183 -5.09 5.86 -15.15
N VAL A 184 -6.11 5.85 -14.28
CA VAL A 184 -6.86 4.65 -13.90
C VAL A 184 -7.54 3.99 -15.10
N ARG A 185 -8.26 4.77 -15.93
CA ARG A 185 -8.97 4.23 -17.11
C ARG A 185 -8.01 3.47 -18.04
N ALA A 186 -6.88 4.10 -18.37
CA ALA A 186 -5.87 3.50 -19.22
C ALA A 186 -5.33 2.18 -18.64
N PHE A 187 -5.14 2.11 -17.32
CA PHE A 187 -4.72 0.86 -16.68
C PHE A 187 -5.80 -0.23 -16.77
N LEU A 188 -7.07 0.10 -16.52
CA LEU A 188 -8.16 -0.87 -16.60
C LEU A 188 -8.30 -1.44 -18.02
N ASP A 189 -8.16 -0.59 -19.03
CA ASP A 189 -8.23 -1.00 -20.44
C ASP A 189 -7.07 -1.95 -20.82
N VAL A 190 -5.85 -1.67 -20.34
CA VAL A 190 -4.68 -2.54 -20.56
C VAL A 190 -4.85 -3.87 -19.85
N ALA A 191 -5.29 -3.89 -18.58
CA ALA A 191 -5.50 -5.13 -17.85
C ALA A 191 -6.60 -6.01 -18.49
N ALA A 192 -7.66 -5.38 -19.02
CA ALA A 192 -8.70 -6.07 -19.75
C ALA A 192 -8.20 -6.63 -21.10
N GLY A 193 -7.37 -5.88 -21.83
CA GLY A 193 -6.83 -6.30 -23.12
C GLY A 193 -5.78 -7.41 -23.01
N ASP A 194 -4.82 -7.26 -22.10
CA ASP A 194 -3.64 -8.12 -22.02
C ASP A 194 -3.86 -9.36 -21.14
N LEU A 195 -4.63 -9.22 -20.06
CA LEU A 195 -4.86 -10.32 -19.09
C LEU A 195 -6.31 -10.83 -19.11
N GLY A 196 -7.22 -10.20 -19.87
CA GLY A 196 -8.64 -10.54 -19.83
C GLY A 196 -9.31 -10.25 -18.48
N LEU A 197 -8.71 -9.38 -17.66
CA LEU A 197 -9.18 -9.05 -16.32
C LEU A 197 -9.88 -7.69 -16.33
N CYS A 198 -11.16 -7.68 -15.99
CA CYS A 198 -11.88 -6.44 -15.69
C CYS A 198 -11.68 -6.13 -14.21
N LEU A 199 -11.32 -4.88 -13.88
CA LEU A 199 -11.19 -4.44 -12.49
C LEU A 199 -12.27 -3.41 -12.16
N ASN A 200 -12.53 -3.21 -10.87
CA ASN A 200 -13.11 -1.95 -10.39
C ASN A 200 -12.03 -1.12 -9.70
N CYS A 201 -12.26 0.18 -9.59
CA CYS A 201 -11.43 1.10 -8.86
C CYS A 201 -12.28 2.06 -8.03
N GLY A 202 -12.22 1.92 -6.71
CA GLY A 202 -12.71 2.93 -5.78
C GLY A 202 -11.62 3.97 -5.51
N VAL A 203 -11.95 5.25 -5.66
CA VAL A 203 -11.06 6.38 -5.40
C VAL A 203 -11.43 7.00 -4.05
N GLY A 204 -10.45 7.13 -3.17
CA GLY A 204 -10.63 7.73 -1.85
C GLY A 204 -9.64 8.84 -1.59
N ARG A 205 -10.13 10.00 -1.13
CA ARG A 205 -9.33 11.16 -0.78
C ARG A 205 -9.58 11.60 0.66
N ALA A 206 -8.51 11.78 1.43
CA ALA A 206 -8.59 12.31 2.80
C ALA A 206 -7.24 12.86 3.27
N SER A 207 -7.23 13.59 4.38
CA SER A 207 -6.02 14.09 5.02
C SER A 207 -5.14 12.98 5.65
N THR A 208 -5.69 11.79 5.88
CA THR A 208 -4.99 10.65 6.51
C THR A 208 -5.00 9.40 5.63
N GLY A 209 -4.01 8.51 5.82
CA GLY A 209 -3.87 7.29 5.02
C GLY A 209 -5.05 6.33 5.24
N ARG A 210 -5.47 6.16 6.50
CA ARG A 210 -6.65 5.35 6.85
C ARG A 210 -7.94 5.95 6.29
N GLY A 211 -8.10 7.27 6.38
CA GLY A 211 -9.27 7.97 5.85
C GLY A 211 -9.40 7.79 4.33
N ALA A 212 -8.30 7.92 3.60
CA ALA A 212 -8.28 7.75 2.15
C ALA A 212 -8.61 6.31 1.76
N ALA A 213 -8.00 5.31 2.42
CA ALA A 213 -8.30 3.90 2.16
C ALA A 213 -9.75 3.53 2.48
N MET A 214 -10.30 4.02 3.60
CA MET A 214 -11.72 3.83 3.96
C MET A 214 -12.66 4.38 2.88
N ARG A 215 -12.40 5.60 2.38
CA ARG A 215 -13.20 6.21 1.31
C ARG A 215 -13.06 5.49 -0.03
N ALA A 216 -11.88 4.97 -0.33
CA ALA A 216 -11.65 4.15 -1.52
C ALA A 216 -12.46 2.84 -1.46
N THR A 217 -12.46 2.16 -0.31
CA THR A 217 -13.29 0.97 -0.08
C THR A 217 -14.78 1.28 -0.18
N ARG A 218 -15.25 2.37 0.43
CA ARG A 218 -16.65 2.80 0.30
C ARG A 218 -17.04 3.01 -1.15
N SER A 219 -16.13 3.55 -1.96
CA SER A 219 -16.36 3.75 -3.40
C SER A 219 -16.50 2.42 -4.16
N LEU A 220 -15.72 1.39 -3.80
CA LEU A 220 -15.92 0.03 -4.34
C LEU A 220 -17.27 -0.56 -3.93
N ASP A 221 -17.68 -0.36 -2.67
CA ASP A 221 -18.98 -0.84 -2.20
C ASP A 221 -20.12 -0.16 -2.97
N THR A 222 -20.02 1.13 -3.27
CA THR A 222 -20.99 1.84 -4.13
C THR A 222 -21.03 1.27 -5.55
N ILE A 223 -19.88 0.91 -6.15
CA ILE A 223 -19.86 0.21 -7.46
C ILE A 223 -20.66 -1.10 -7.39
N ARG A 224 -20.49 -1.88 -6.32
CA ARG A 224 -21.21 -3.14 -6.11
C ARG A 224 -22.71 -2.91 -5.94
N GLU A 225 -23.10 -1.92 -5.15
CA GLU A 225 -24.50 -1.54 -4.94
C GLU A 225 -25.20 -1.12 -6.24
N ILE A 226 -24.56 -0.27 -7.06
CA ILE A 226 -25.09 0.16 -8.36
C ILE A 226 -25.28 -1.04 -9.29
N ARG A 227 -24.32 -1.98 -9.28
CA ARG A 227 -24.38 -3.19 -10.10
C ARG A 227 -25.54 -4.10 -9.71
N ASP A 228 -25.76 -4.28 -8.41
CA ASP A 228 -26.79 -5.16 -7.86
C ASP A 228 -28.20 -4.55 -8.02
N ALA A 229 -28.31 -3.22 -8.02
CA ALA A 229 -29.56 -2.49 -8.26
C ALA A 229 -30.06 -2.53 -9.72
N GLY A 230 -29.29 -3.08 -10.67
CA GLY A 230 -29.68 -3.22 -12.08
C GLY A 230 -29.94 -1.89 -12.82
N SER A 231 -29.54 -0.76 -12.23
CA SER A 231 -29.95 0.57 -12.64
C SER A 231 -28.85 1.26 -13.46
N GLY A 232 -28.88 1.10 -14.79
CA GLY A 232 -28.07 1.89 -15.72
C GLY A 232 -26.63 1.40 -15.97
N PRO A 233 -25.77 2.23 -16.62
CA PRO A 233 -24.41 1.86 -16.96
C PRO A 233 -23.59 1.60 -15.69
N LYS A 234 -22.94 0.43 -15.63
CA LYS A 234 -22.17 -0.03 -14.47
C LYS A 234 -20.82 0.68 -14.43
N PRO A 235 -20.57 1.61 -13.49
CA PRO A 235 -19.26 2.22 -13.37
C PRO A 235 -18.27 1.17 -12.87
N ASP A 236 -17.09 1.14 -13.45
CA ASP A 236 -15.92 0.40 -12.97
C ASP A 236 -14.94 1.34 -12.23
N ILE A 237 -15.20 2.65 -12.21
CA ILE A 237 -14.47 3.65 -11.44
C ILE A 237 -15.48 4.53 -10.70
N TYR A 238 -15.26 4.73 -9.40
CA TYR A 238 -16.10 5.61 -8.58
C TYR A 238 -15.26 6.39 -7.58
N GLU A 239 -15.57 7.67 -7.40
CA GLU A 239 -14.98 8.55 -6.38
C GLU A 239 -16.13 9.07 -5.51
N ALA A 240 -16.21 8.62 -4.25
CA ALA A 240 -17.21 9.13 -3.33
C ALA A 240 -16.91 10.58 -2.96
N ASP A 241 -17.95 11.43 -2.97
CA ASP A 241 -17.84 12.85 -2.63
C ASP A 241 -17.17 13.06 -1.27
N CYS A 242 -16.42 14.15 -1.17
CA CYS A 242 -15.84 14.60 0.09
C CYS A 242 -16.93 15.13 1.03
N CYS A 243 -17.66 14.24 1.71
CA CYS A 243 -18.45 14.61 2.89
C CYS A 243 -17.54 14.93 4.07
#